data_AF-A0A388NYT6-F1
#
_entry.id   AF-A0A388NYT6-F1
#
_cell.length_a   1.000
_cell.length_b   1.000
_cell.length_c   1.000
_cell.angle_alpha   90.00
_cell.angle_beta   90.00
_cell.angle_gamma   90.00
#
_symmetry.space_group_name_H-M   'P 1'
#
loop_
_entity.id
_entity.type
_entity.pdbx_description
1 polymer ?
#
loop_
_entity_poly.entity_id
_entity_poly.type
_entity_poly.pdbx_seq_one_letter_code
_entity_poly.pdbx_strand_id
1 'polypeptide(L)'
;MNASIQRMFSEFKFKFARREGGFTLTELALAMLVVGILASVAVPSFLGARNSAYDDEAQASLNAVLNAATILYQNQGDFSDASTAQCGDSTTLAADIQKIEPGIDAVAASAASTNPQVVSVQAAQTWSSNGELLGCQAFYATALSRSGSCWIVRFTVEGKFLASGSTLPIYMATPLNTQNSAVATWTLLQVNGKAFAYIRARSTGADADNTNGLSAIGTACKAATQGTGSAGSTANTIKSTEFYTSWKDVQAGANGSNS
;
A
#
# COMPACT_ATOMS: atom_id res chain seq x y z
N MET A 1 -24.89 20.63 70.13
CA MET A 1 -25.06 19.61 69.06
C MET A 1 -23.69 19.27 68.47
N ASN A 2 -22.82 18.49 69.14
CA ASN A 2 -21.57 18.03 68.48
C ASN A 2 -20.78 16.91 69.19
N ALA A 3 -21.41 16.06 70.01
CA ALA A 3 -20.70 15.01 70.75
C ALA A 3 -21.25 13.59 70.55
N SER A 4 -22.45 13.44 69.98
CA SER A 4 -23.12 12.14 69.80
C SER A 4 -22.85 11.47 68.46
N ILE A 5 -22.37 12.19 67.43
CA ILE A 5 -22.06 11.64 66.10
C ILE A 5 -20.64 11.05 66.02
N GLN A 6 -19.70 11.52 66.85
CA GLN A 6 -18.30 11.05 66.81
C GLN A 6 -18.10 9.63 67.39
N ARG A 7 -19.04 9.11 68.18
CA ARG A 7 -18.94 7.74 68.75
C ARG A 7 -19.46 6.63 67.83
N MET A 8 -20.12 6.98 66.71
CA MET A 8 -20.67 5.98 65.78
C MET A 8 -19.69 5.58 64.67
N PHE A 9 -18.66 6.38 64.42
CA PHE A 9 -17.64 6.09 63.40
C PHE A 9 -16.40 5.33 63.93
N SER A 10 -16.30 5.07 65.25
CA SER A 10 -15.15 4.37 65.81
C SER A 10 -15.24 2.83 65.78
N GLU A 11 -16.37 2.28 65.36
CA GLU A 11 -16.63 0.82 65.31
C GLU A 11 -16.72 0.26 63.88
N PHE A 12 -16.27 1.02 62.87
CA PHE A 12 -16.02 0.50 61.52
C PHE A 12 -14.53 0.48 61.20
N LYS A 13 -13.71 0.05 62.16
CA LYS A 13 -12.35 -0.43 61.86
C LYS A 13 -12.50 -1.76 61.12
N PHE A 14 -12.63 -1.70 59.80
CA PHE A 14 -12.36 -2.83 58.91
C PHE A 14 -10.92 -3.25 59.22
N LYS A 15 -10.75 -4.23 60.11
CA LYS A 15 -9.48 -4.90 60.33
C LYS A 15 -9.17 -5.61 59.02
N PHE A 16 -8.46 -4.94 58.11
CA PHE A 16 -7.57 -5.61 57.18
C PHE A 16 -6.49 -6.28 58.02
N ALA A 17 -6.86 -7.38 58.68
CA ALA A 17 -5.90 -8.33 59.22
C ALA A 17 -5.03 -8.70 58.04
N ARG A 18 -3.74 -8.38 58.14
CA ARG A 18 -2.70 -8.70 57.17
C ARG A 18 -2.59 -10.22 57.12
N ARG A 19 -3.51 -10.85 56.39
CA ARG A 19 -3.46 -12.27 56.06
C ARG A 19 -2.32 -12.40 55.09
N GLU A 20 -1.18 -12.87 55.57
CA GLU A 20 -0.09 -13.42 54.75
C GLU A 20 -0.64 -14.68 54.06
N GLY A 21 -1.54 -14.50 53.10
CA GLY A 21 -2.09 -15.55 52.26
C GLY A 21 -1.15 -15.73 51.08
N GLY A 22 -0.40 -16.84 51.07
CA GLY A 22 0.30 -17.29 49.86
C GLY A 22 -0.70 -17.55 48.73
N PHE A 23 -0.30 -17.23 47.50
CA PHE A 23 -1.09 -17.42 46.29
C PHE A 23 -1.56 -18.89 46.19
N THR A 24 -2.87 -19.13 46.13
CA THR A 24 -3.37 -20.51 45.95
C THR A 24 -3.19 -20.94 44.50
N LEU A 25 -2.92 -22.24 44.27
CA LEU A 25 -2.83 -22.79 42.91
C LEU A 25 -4.13 -22.58 42.11
N THR A 26 -5.28 -22.59 42.80
CA THR A 26 -6.61 -22.36 42.21
C THR A 26 -6.84 -20.91 41.80
N GLU A 27 -6.30 -19.93 42.52
CA GLU A 27 -6.38 -18.52 42.11
C GLU A 27 -5.59 -18.26 40.83
N LEU A 28 -4.40 -18.84 40.74
CA LEU A 28 -3.56 -18.71 39.55
C LEU A 28 -4.19 -19.43 38.35
N ALA A 29 -4.81 -20.60 38.57
CA ALA A 29 -5.51 -21.35 37.54
C ALA A 29 -6.75 -20.61 36.99
N LEU A 30 -7.63 -20.08 37.86
CA LEU A 30 -8.81 -19.32 37.42
C LEU A 30 -8.40 -18.03 36.70
N ALA A 31 -7.35 -17.35 37.17
CA ALA A 31 -6.82 -16.16 36.51
C ALA A 31 -6.33 -16.47 35.09
N MET A 32 -5.57 -17.55 34.90
CA MET A 32 -5.12 -17.98 33.57
C MET A 32 -6.29 -18.38 32.66
N LEU A 33 -7.35 -18.99 33.21
CA LEU A 33 -8.57 -19.30 32.46
C LEU A 33 -9.24 -18.03 31.93
N VAL A 34 -9.42 -17.01 32.77
CA VAL A 34 -10.05 -15.75 32.36
C VAL A 34 -9.19 -15.03 31.32
N VAL A 35 -7.87 -14.95 31.51
CA VAL A 35 -6.95 -14.37 30.51
C VAL A 35 -7.00 -15.16 29.20
N GLY A 36 -7.12 -16.48 29.25
CA GLY A 36 -7.26 -17.34 28.06
C GLY A 36 -8.51 -17.02 27.25
N ILE A 37 -9.66 -16.84 27.91
CA ILE A 37 -10.92 -16.46 27.24
C ILE A 37 -10.78 -15.08 26.57
N LEU A 38 -10.24 -14.09 27.28
CA LEU A 38 -10.04 -12.74 26.73
C LEU A 38 -9.05 -12.74 25.56
N ALA A 39 -7.94 -13.48 25.68
CA ALA A 39 -6.93 -13.58 24.62
C ALA A 39 -7.50 -14.23 23.34
N SER A 40 -8.38 -15.22 23.46
CA SER A 40 -8.96 -15.93 22.30
C SER A 40 -9.74 -15.00 21.35
N VAL A 41 -10.42 -13.99 21.89
CA VAL A 41 -11.19 -13.00 21.10
C VAL A 41 -10.31 -11.82 20.68
N ALA A 42 -9.38 -11.40 21.55
CA ALA A 42 -8.57 -10.21 21.30
C ALA A 42 -7.45 -10.44 20.28
N VAL A 43 -6.79 -11.61 20.30
CA VAL A 43 -5.60 -11.88 19.46
C VAL A 43 -5.89 -11.78 17.96
N PRO A 44 -6.97 -12.38 17.40
CA PRO A 44 -7.24 -12.28 15.98
C PRO A 44 -7.48 -10.83 15.51
N SER A 45 -8.26 -10.07 16.28
CA SER A 45 -8.54 -8.66 15.99
C SER A 45 -7.27 -7.80 16.07
N PHE A 46 -6.46 -8.01 17.10
CA PHE A 46 -5.20 -7.29 17.28
C PHE A 46 -4.22 -7.53 16.13
N LEU A 47 -4.10 -8.77 15.65
CA LEU A 47 -3.25 -9.10 14.51
C LEU A 47 -3.72 -8.44 13.22
N GLY A 48 -5.04 -8.37 12.99
CA GLY A 48 -5.62 -7.65 11.85
C GLY A 48 -5.33 -6.15 11.89
N ALA A 49 -5.60 -5.50 13.02
CA ALA A 49 -5.33 -4.08 13.22
C ALA A 49 -3.83 -3.75 13.05
N ARG A 50 -2.95 -4.60 13.56
CA ARG A 50 -1.50 -4.45 13.39
C ARG A 50 -1.07 -4.54 11.93
N ASN A 51 -1.60 -5.51 11.18
CA ASN A 51 -1.27 -5.65 9.76
C ASN A 51 -1.79 -4.46 8.93
N SER A 52 -2.97 -3.92 9.27
CA SER A 52 -3.49 -2.69 8.66
C SER A 52 -2.56 -1.51 8.91
N ALA A 53 -2.12 -1.31 10.16
CA ALA A 53 -1.20 -0.22 10.50
C ALA A 53 0.15 -0.33 9.75
N TYR A 54 0.65 -1.54 9.51
CA TYR A 54 1.85 -1.75 8.69
C TYR A 54 1.63 -1.42 7.22
N ASP A 55 0.45 -1.72 6.69
CA ASP A 55 0.08 -1.36 5.32
C ASP A 55 -0.11 0.16 5.17
N ASP A 56 -0.66 0.82 6.19
CA ASP A 56 -0.81 2.27 6.24
C ASP A 56 0.57 2.98 6.30
N GLU A 57 1.54 2.41 7.02
CA GLU A 57 2.95 2.89 7.04
C GLU A 57 3.55 2.88 5.61
N ALA A 58 3.39 1.79 4.87
CA ALA A 58 3.88 1.68 3.50
C ALA A 58 3.17 2.66 2.55
N GLN A 59 1.85 2.79 2.66
CA GLN A 59 1.08 3.76 1.87
C GLN A 59 1.47 5.21 2.18
N ALA A 60 1.76 5.54 3.43
CA ALA A 60 2.22 6.87 3.82
C ALA A 60 3.56 7.21 3.15
N SER A 61 4.53 6.28 3.19
CA SER A 61 5.80 6.43 2.48
C SER A 61 5.63 6.63 0.97
N LEU A 62 4.74 5.86 0.34
CA LEU A 62 4.44 6.02 -1.08
C LEU A 62 3.83 7.38 -1.42
N ASN A 63 2.95 7.89 -0.55
CA ASN A 63 2.37 9.22 -0.72
C ASN A 63 3.44 10.32 -0.57
N ALA A 64 4.34 10.19 0.40
CA ALA A 64 5.45 11.13 0.59
C ALA A 64 6.35 11.20 -0.66
N VAL A 65 6.74 10.04 -1.18
CA VAL A 65 7.52 9.93 -2.42
C VAL A 65 6.78 10.47 -3.64
N LEU A 66 5.47 10.22 -3.77
CA LEU A 66 4.69 10.77 -4.87
C LEU A 66 4.60 12.30 -4.80
N ASN A 67 4.47 12.86 -3.60
CA ASN A 67 4.49 14.32 -3.41
C ASN A 67 5.86 14.89 -3.81
N ALA A 68 6.96 14.24 -3.41
CA ALA A 68 8.31 14.61 -3.82
C ALA A 68 8.49 14.55 -5.35
N ALA A 69 8.01 13.47 -5.99
CA ALA A 69 8.02 13.34 -7.45
C ALA A 69 7.18 14.43 -8.13
N THR A 70 6.06 14.83 -7.54
CA THR A 70 5.22 15.92 -8.07
C THR A 70 5.92 17.28 -7.97
N ILE A 71 6.65 17.53 -6.87
CA ILE A 71 7.49 18.74 -6.74
C ILE A 71 8.58 18.74 -7.81
N LEU A 72 9.24 17.60 -8.03
CA LEU A 72 10.23 17.44 -9.09
C LEU A 72 9.62 17.76 -10.47
N TYR A 73 8.46 17.19 -10.77
CA TYR A 73 7.70 17.48 -12.00
C TYR A 73 7.38 18.97 -12.16
N GLN A 74 6.98 19.66 -11.08
CA GLN A 74 6.70 21.10 -11.13
C GLN A 74 7.94 21.94 -11.46
N ASN A 75 9.13 21.49 -11.06
CA ASN A 75 10.38 22.21 -11.29
C ASN A 75 10.91 22.05 -12.72
N GLN A 76 10.79 20.87 -13.31
CA GLN A 76 11.43 20.56 -14.61
C GLN A 76 10.46 20.20 -15.75
N GLY A 77 9.17 19.96 -15.46
CA GLY A 77 8.14 19.61 -16.45
C GLY A 77 8.06 18.12 -16.81
N ASP A 78 8.85 17.27 -16.16
CA ASP A 78 8.78 15.80 -16.27
C ASP A 78 9.29 15.11 -14.99
N PHE A 79 9.15 13.79 -14.92
CA PHE A 79 9.62 12.96 -13.79
C PHE A 79 11.05 12.42 -13.97
N SER A 80 11.79 12.89 -14.97
CA SER A 80 13.15 12.39 -15.23
C SER A 80 14.11 12.75 -14.08
N ASP A 81 15.29 12.15 -14.01
CA ASP A 81 16.27 12.70 -13.06
C ASP A 81 16.75 14.10 -13.49
N ALA A 82 17.05 14.96 -12.51
CA ALA A 82 17.33 16.37 -12.76
C ALA A 82 18.68 16.61 -13.48
N SER A 83 19.54 15.58 -13.56
CA SER A 83 20.93 15.71 -14.01
C SER A 83 21.15 15.30 -15.47
N THR A 84 20.48 14.25 -15.91
CA THR A 84 20.68 13.59 -17.22
C THR A 84 19.37 13.43 -17.99
N ALA A 85 18.24 13.80 -17.39
CA ALA A 85 16.91 13.57 -17.93
C ALA A 85 16.63 12.09 -18.27
N GLN A 86 17.22 11.15 -17.53
CA GLN A 86 17.01 9.72 -17.73
C GLN A 86 15.64 9.28 -17.20
N CYS A 87 14.95 8.44 -17.99
CA CYS A 87 13.81 7.65 -17.53
C CYS A 87 14.24 6.20 -17.24
N GLY A 88 13.44 5.47 -16.46
CA GLY A 88 13.64 4.06 -16.16
C GLY A 88 14.42 3.87 -14.86
N ASP A 89 15.39 2.96 -14.87
CA ASP A 89 16.23 2.68 -13.70
C ASP A 89 17.27 3.78 -13.52
N SER A 90 16.97 4.75 -12.65
CA SER A 90 17.82 5.91 -12.39
C SER A 90 18.12 6.03 -10.90
N THR A 91 19.40 5.87 -10.53
CA THR A 91 19.88 6.13 -9.16
C THR A 91 19.87 7.62 -8.82
N THR A 92 20.02 8.47 -9.83
CA THR A 92 19.96 9.93 -9.71
C THR A 92 18.55 10.40 -9.41
N LEU A 93 17.52 9.81 -10.04
CA LEU A 93 16.12 10.09 -9.70
C LEU A 93 15.83 9.75 -8.24
N ALA A 94 16.28 8.59 -7.78
CA ALA A 94 16.13 8.19 -6.38
C ALA A 94 16.80 9.19 -5.42
N ALA A 95 18.03 9.62 -5.73
CA ALA A 95 18.73 10.65 -4.96
C ALA A 95 18.03 12.01 -4.98
N ASP A 96 17.44 12.41 -6.11
CA ASP A 96 16.70 13.68 -6.22
C ASP A 96 15.41 13.65 -5.39
N ILE A 97 14.72 12.52 -5.34
CA ILE A 97 13.57 12.32 -4.45
C ILE A 97 14.01 12.38 -2.99
N GLN A 98 15.12 11.73 -2.60
CA GLN A 98 15.65 11.77 -1.23
C GLN A 98 16.04 13.19 -0.77
N LYS A 99 16.48 14.07 -1.69
CA LYS A 99 16.76 15.48 -1.34
C LYS A 99 15.49 16.24 -0.93
N ILE A 100 14.36 15.89 -1.54
CA ILE A 100 13.06 16.53 -1.27
C ILE A 100 12.39 15.88 -0.05
N GLU A 101 12.44 14.55 0.05
CA GLU A 101 11.90 13.76 1.15
C GLU A 101 13.02 12.95 1.84
N PRO A 102 13.76 13.57 2.77
CA PRO A 102 14.89 12.92 3.45
C PRO A 102 14.45 11.86 4.47
N GLY A 103 13.16 11.81 4.82
CA GLY A 103 12.61 10.80 5.74
C GLY A 103 12.45 9.42 5.12
N ILE A 104 12.64 9.29 3.80
CA ILE A 104 12.48 8.05 3.04
C ILE A 104 13.79 7.70 2.33
N ASP A 105 14.17 6.43 2.38
CA ASP A 105 15.26 5.88 1.61
C ASP A 105 14.76 5.49 0.20
N ALA A 106 14.71 6.46 -0.72
CA ALA A 106 14.35 6.14 -2.10
C ALA A 106 15.50 5.40 -2.80
N VAL A 107 15.19 4.31 -3.49
CA VAL A 107 16.15 3.47 -4.22
C VAL A 107 15.76 3.35 -5.69
N ALA A 108 16.75 3.06 -6.54
CA ALA A 108 16.54 2.92 -7.98
C ALA A 108 15.56 1.78 -8.31
N ALA A 109 15.05 1.77 -9.53
CA ALA A 109 13.97 0.89 -9.96
C ALA A 109 14.32 -0.60 -9.88
N SER A 110 15.60 -0.95 -10.07
CA SER A 110 16.08 -2.33 -9.99
C SER A 110 16.25 -2.84 -8.56
N ALA A 111 16.40 -1.94 -7.58
CA ALA A 111 16.49 -2.27 -6.17
C ALA A 111 15.09 -2.50 -5.57
N ALA A 112 14.93 -3.61 -4.85
CA ALA A 112 13.68 -3.91 -4.17
C ALA A 112 13.53 -3.15 -2.87
N SER A 113 12.29 -2.75 -2.57
CA SER A 113 11.89 -2.30 -1.25
C SER A 113 12.01 -3.44 -0.24
N THR A 114 12.71 -3.19 0.86
CA THR A 114 12.94 -4.16 1.94
C THR A 114 12.10 -3.87 3.19
N ASN A 115 11.53 -2.67 3.29
CA ASN A 115 10.79 -2.13 4.44
C ASN A 115 9.91 -0.95 3.95
N PRO A 116 8.84 -0.56 4.68
CA PRO A 116 8.05 0.63 4.35
C PRO A 116 8.83 1.92 4.07
N GLN A 117 10.01 2.10 4.66
CA GLN A 117 10.84 3.31 4.51
C GLN A 117 11.82 3.25 3.33
N VAL A 118 12.03 2.06 2.74
CA VAL A 118 12.88 1.90 1.55
C VAL A 118 11.96 1.85 0.34
N VAL A 119 11.87 2.91 -0.45
CA VAL A 119 10.90 3.03 -1.54
C VAL A 119 11.61 2.92 -2.89
N SER A 120 11.30 1.89 -3.67
CA SER A 120 11.82 1.78 -5.03
C SER A 120 11.03 2.69 -5.96
N VAL A 121 11.72 3.48 -6.79
CA VAL A 121 11.12 4.51 -7.65
C VAL A 121 11.54 4.36 -9.11
N GLN A 122 10.68 4.75 -10.03
CA GLN A 122 10.96 4.80 -11.46
C GLN A 122 10.11 5.89 -12.13
N ALA A 123 10.72 6.61 -13.06
CA ALA A 123 10.00 7.37 -14.07
C ALA A 123 9.92 6.58 -15.38
N ALA A 124 8.85 6.69 -16.15
CA ALA A 124 8.74 6.02 -17.44
C ALA A 124 8.39 7.00 -18.56
N GLN A 125 8.96 6.71 -19.72
CA GLN A 125 8.63 7.40 -20.96
C GLN A 125 7.17 7.21 -21.32
N THR A 126 6.62 8.23 -21.95
CA THR A 126 5.25 8.20 -22.47
C THR A 126 5.22 8.75 -23.89
N TRP A 127 4.13 8.47 -24.59
CA TRP A 127 3.90 8.86 -25.97
C TRP A 127 2.60 9.61 -26.14
N SER A 128 2.48 10.37 -27.22
CA SER A 128 1.24 10.98 -27.69
C SER A 128 0.33 9.92 -28.35
N SER A 129 -0.92 10.28 -28.62
CA SER A 129 -1.85 9.40 -29.36
C SER A 129 -1.36 9.07 -30.76
N ASN A 130 -0.43 9.90 -31.28
CA ASN A 130 0.17 9.76 -32.59
C ASN A 130 1.53 9.03 -32.54
N GLY A 131 1.94 8.53 -31.36
CA GLY A 131 3.18 7.78 -31.18
C GLY A 131 4.45 8.63 -31.04
N GLU A 132 4.32 9.92 -30.78
CA GLU A 132 5.49 10.80 -30.53
C GLU A 132 5.96 10.69 -29.09
N LEU A 133 7.27 10.67 -28.84
CA LEU A 133 7.83 10.60 -27.48
C LEU A 133 7.59 11.92 -26.71
N LEU A 134 7.06 11.81 -25.49
CA LEU A 134 6.68 12.94 -24.63
C LEU A 134 7.50 13.04 -23.33
N GLY A 135 8.64 12.35 -23.26
CA GLY A 135 9.51 12.32 -22.07
C GLY A 135 8.94 11.49 -20.92
N CYS A 136 9.53 11.64 -19.73
CA CYS A 136 9.12 10.85 -18.55
C CYS A 136 7.86 11.44 -17.89
N GLN A 137 6.67 11.08 -18.38
CA GLN A 137 5.39 11.60 -17.86
C GLN A 137 4.62 10.58 -17.02
N ALA A 138 5.28 9.47 -16.67
CA ALA A 138 4.76 8.48 -15.75
C ALA A 138 5.75 8.27 -14.60
N PHE A 139 5.22 8.03 -13.42
CA PHE A 139 5.97 7.75 -12.21
C PHE A 139 5.40 6.53 -11.50
N TYR A 140 6.30 5.69 -10.98
CA TYR A 140 5.99 4.46 -10.26
C TYR A 140 6.81 4.44 -8.98
N ALA A 141 6.19 4.05 -7.88
CA ALA A 141 6.89 3.76 -6.64
C ALA A 141 6.30 2.54 -5.93
N THR A 142 7.16 1.79 -5.24
CA THR A 142 6.76 0.56 -4.53
C THR A 142 7.40 0.47 -3.16
N ALA A 143 6.63 0.02 -2.18
CA ALA A 143 7.05 -0.12 -0.78
C ALA A 143 6.54 -1.45 -0.19
N LEU A 144 7.44 -2.21 0.43
CA LEU A 144 7.12 -3.47 1.09
C LEU A 144 6.64 -3.19 2.50
N SER A 145 5.38 -3.49 2.80
CA SER A 145 4.81 -3.44 4.14
C SER A 145 5.41 -4.52 5.03
N ARG A 146 5.52 -4.23 6.34
CA ARG A 146 5.89 -5.23 7.36
C ARG A 146 4.87 -6.37 7.47
N SER A 147 3.66 -6.19 6.93
CA SER A 147 2.66 -7.25 6.78
C SER A 147 3.06 -8.31 5.73
N GLY A 148 4.07 -8.03 4.88
CA GLY A 148 4.46 -8.86 3.74
C GLY A 148 3.76 -8.50 2.43
N SER A 149 3.03 -7.37 2.41
CA SER A 149 2.35 -6.85 1.23
C SER A 149 3.22 -5.85 0.48
N CYS A 150 3.43 -5.98 -0.82
CA CYS A 150 4.07 -4.94 -1.63
C CYS A 150 3.02 -3.94 -2.09
N TRP A 151 3.11 -2.70 -1.64
CA TRP A 151 2.25 -1.60 -2.08
C TRP A 151 2.87 -0.88 -3.26
N ILE A 152 2.02 -0.44 -4.17
CA ILE A 152 2.40 0.18 -5.44
C ILE A 152 1.56 1.43 -5.63
N VAL A 153 2.24 2.52 -5.99
CA VAL A 153 1.60 3.73 -6.47
C VAL A 153 2.08 4.03 -7.88
N ARG A 154 1.16 4.52 -8.68
CA ARG A 154 1.40 4.93 -10.05
C ARG A 154 0.78 6.29 -10.27
N PHE A 155 1.47 7.13 -11.03
CA PHE A 155 0.93 8.37 -11.55
C PHE A 155 1.31 8.52 -13.02
N THR A 156 0.39 8.99 -13.86
CA THR A 156 0.69 9.34 -15.24
C THR A 156 -0.10 10.57 -15.63
N VAL A 157 0.58 11.53 -16.25
CA VAL A 157 -0.02 12.80 -16.67
C VAL A 157 -1.12 12.54 -17.69
N GLU A 158 -2.18 13.33 -17.65
CA GLU A 158 -3.31 13.20 -18.56
C GLU A 158 -2.91 13.32 -20.04
N GLY A 159 -3.55 12.52 -20.89
CA GLY A 159 -3.28 12.50 -22.32
C GLY A 159 -1.94 11.89 -22.71
N LYS A 160 -1.28 11.16 -21.80
CA LYS A 160 -0.01 10.48 -22.04
C LYS A 160 -0.22 8.96 -22.05
N PHE A 161 0.44 8.29 -22.98
CA PHE A 161 0.28 6.86 -23.22
C PHE A 161 1.58 6.10 -22.96
N LEU A 162 1.52 4.82 -22.58
CA LEU A 162 2.70 3.96 -22.48
C LEU A 162 3.07 3.39 -23.86
N ALA A 163 4.23 2.71 -23.96
CA ALA A 163 4.69 2.13 -25.21
C ALA A 163 3.73 1.05 -25.72
N SER A 164 3.65 0.87 -27.04
CA SER A 164 2.90 -0.24 -27.62
C SER A 164 3.42 -1.59 -27.14
N GLY A 165 2.53 -2.43 -26.60
CA GLY A 165 2.88 -3.73 -26.02
C GLY A 165 3.22 -3.70 -24.52
N SER A 166 3.21 -2.51 -23.88
CA SER A 166 3.35 -2.42 -22.43
C SER A 166 2.13 -2.99 -21.70
N THR A 167 2.34 -3.95 -20.81
CA THR A 167 1.38 -4.40 -19.81
C THR A 167 1.27 -3.38 -18.69
N LEU A 168 0.06 -3.09 -18.24
CA LEU A 168 -0.13 -2.24 -17.06
C LEU A 168 0.35 -3.01 -15.82
N PRO A 169 1.08 -2.40 -14.88
CA PRO A 169 1.35 -3.04 -13.59
C PRO A 169 0.08 -3.35 -12.80
N ILE A 170 -0.96 -2.54 -13.02
CA ILE A 170 -2.23 -2.59 -12.30
C ILE A 170 -3.35 -2.76 -13.32
N TYR A 171 -4.07 -3.88 -13.24
CA TYR A 171 -5.25 -4.16 -14.08
C TYR A 171 -6.54 -3.86 -13.32
N MET A 172 -7.53 -3.27 -14.00
CA MET A 172 -8.86 -3.02 -13.45
C MET A 172 -9.69 -4.31 -13.32
N ALA A 173 -10.49 -4.41 -12.27
CA ALA A 173 -11.42 -5.52 -12.07
C ALA A 173 -12.60 -5.44 -13.07
N THR A 174 -13.04 -6.59 -13.59
CA THR A 174 -14.09 -6.70 -14.60
C THR A 174 -15.46 -6.11 -14.23
N PRO A 175 -15.94 -6.07 -12.96
CA PRO A 175 -17.27 -5.53 -12.65
C PRO A 175 -17.38 -4.00 -12.68
N LEU A 176 -16.25 -3.29 -12.63
CA LEU A 176 -16.19 -1.83 -12.78
C LEU A 176 -16.06 -1.40 -14.26
N ASN A 177 -16.03 -2.38 -15.16
CA ASN A 177 -16.03 -2.21 -16.60
C ASN A 177 -17.43 -2.52 -17.16
N THR A 178 -18.39 -1.63 -16.93
CA THR A 178 -19.74 -1.75 -17.49
C THR A 178 -19.80 -1.49 -19.01
N GLN A 179 -18.64 -1.36 -19.68
CA GLN A 179 -18.54 -1.17 -21.12
C GLN A 179 -17.66 -2.16 -21.89
N ASN A 180 -17.22 -3.31 -21.34
CA ASN A 180 -16.61 -4.33 -22.21
C ASN A 180 -16.53 -5.73 -21.60
N SER A 181 -17.46 -6.60 -22.02
CA SER A 181 -17.53 -8.03 -21.66
C SER A 181 -16.59 -8.93 -22.48
N ALA A 182 -15.42 -8.44 -22.90
CA ALA A 182 -14.40 -9.29 -23.48
C ALA A 182 -13.03 -8.86 -22.97
N VAL A 183 -12.23 -9.82 -22.53
CA VAL A 183 -10.79 -9.66 -22.30
C VAL A 183 -10.14 -9.40 -23.66
N ALA A 184 -10.28 -8.16 -24.14
CA ALA A 184 -9.56 -7.63 -25.27
C ALA A 184 -8.39 -6.85 -24.69
N THR A 185 -7.18 -7.21 -25.10
CA THR A 185 -5.94 -6.46 -24.89
C THR A 185 -6.21 -4.96 -24.95
N TRP A 186 -6.16 -4.31 -23.79
CA TRP A 186 -6.38 -2.88 -23.66
C TRP A 186 -5.35 -2.15 -24.53
N THR A 187 -5.81 -1.56 -25.63
CA THR A 187 -5.04 -0.58 -26.37
C THR A 187 -4.91 0.66 -25.48
N LEU A 188 -3.87 0.70 -24.65
CA LEU A 188 -3.12 1.87 -24.16
C LEU A 188 -3.85 3.15 -23.71
N LEU A 189 -5.18 3.20 -23.54
CA LEU A 189 -5.93 4.47 -23.48
C LEU A 189 -6.44 4.94 -22.10
N GLN A 190 -6.28 4.18 -21.01
CA GLN A 190 -6.91 4.52 -19.71
C GLN A 190 -5.97 4.62 -18.52
N VAL A 191 -4.71 4.97 -18.77
CA VAL A 191 -3.69 4.96 -17.73
C VAL A 191 -3.46 6.35 -17.09
N ASN A 192 -4.34 7.32 -17.28
CA ASN A 192 -4.13 8.65 -16.69
C ASN A 192 -4.40 8.69 -15.17
N GLY A 193 -3.75 9.63 -14.49
CA GLY A 193 -3.97 9.92 -13.08
C GLY A 193 -3.24 9.00 -12.11
N LYS A 194 -3.59 9.15 -10.84
CA LYS A 194 -3.03 8.40 -9.71
C LYS A 194 -3.77 7.08 -9.52
N ALA A 195 -3.04 5.99 -9.28
CA ALA A 195 -3.61 4.70 -8.94
C ALA A 195 -2.78 4.01 -7.84
N PHE A 196 -3.47 3.26 -6.97
CA PHE A 196 -2.86 2.40 -5.97
C PHE A 196 -3.20 0.94 -6.23
N ALA A 197 -2.28 0.06 -5.85
CA ALA A 197 -2.49 -1.38 -5.80
C ALA A 197 -1.58 -2.01 -4.75
N TYR A 198 -1.81 -3.28 -4.45
CA TYR A 198 -0.92 -4.06 -3.61
C TYR A 198 -0.85 -5.51 -4.08
N ILE A 199 0.25 -6.19 -3.73
CA ILE A 199 0.47 -7.62 -3.90
C ILE A 199 0.64 -8.24 -2.52
N ARG A 200 -0.06 -9.33 -2.22
CA ARG A 200 0.14 -10.12 -0.99
C ARG A 200 0.50 -11.55 -1.31
N ALA A 201 1.28 -12.16 -0.43
CA ALA A 201 1.58 -13.58 -0.54
C ALA A 201 0.30 -14.35 -0.27
N ARG A 202 -0.03 -15.30 -1.13
CA ARG A 202 -1.08 -16.28 -0.84
C ARG A 202 -0.43 -17.48 -0.20
N SER A 203 -0.93 -17.89 0.97
CA SER A 203 -0.60 -19.20 1.52
C SER A 203 -1.52 -20.25 0.89
N THR A 204 -1.08 -21.51 0.92
CA THR A 204 -1.65 -22.69 0.26
C THR A 204 -3.02 -23.14 0.82
N GLY A 205 -3.94 -22.22 1.09
CA GLY A 205 -5.16 -22.48 1.88
C GLY A 205 -6.45 -22.78 1.12
N ALA A 206 -6.57 -22.43 -0.17
CA ALA A 206 -7.81 -22.73 -0.94
C ALA A 206 -7.61 -22.87 -2.46
N ASP A 207 -6.57 -22.26 -3.03
CA ASP A 207 -6.43 -22.06 -4.48
C ASP A 207 -5.20 -22.72 -5.10
N ALA A 208 -4.35 -23.40 -4.30
CA ALA A 208 -3.15 -24.16 -4.74
C ALA A 208 -2.14 -23.40 -5.65
N ASP A 209 -2.34 -22.09 -5.85
CA ASP A 209 -1.48 -21.25 -6.65
C ASP A 209 -0.29 -20.77 -5.81
N ASN A 210 0.88 -21.33 -6.08
CA ASN A 210 2.14 -21.05 -5.39
C ASN A 210 3.04 -20.05 -6.15
N THR A 211 2.50 -19.35 -7.15
CA THR A 211 3.29 -18.44 -7.98
C THR A 211 3.85 -17.23 -7.23
N ASN A 212 3.27 -16.84 -6.08
CA ASN A 212 3.64 -15.62 -5.34
C ASN A 212 3.87 -15.85 -3.84
N GLY A 213 4.94 -16.57 -3.48
CA GLY A 213 5.39 -16.71 -2.09
C GLY A 213 6.00 -15.42 -1.51
N LEU A 214 6.12 -15.31 -0.18
CA LEU A 214 6.64 -14.12 0.51
C LEU A 214 8.02 -13.66 0.00
N SER A 215 8.92 -14.59 -0.29
CA SER A 215 10.25 -14.29 -0.86
C SER A 215 10.18 -13.76 -2.30
N ALA A 216 9.25 -14.28 -3.10
CA ALA A 216 9.01 -13.81 -4.46
C ALA A 216 8.48 -12.36 -4.44
N ILE A 217 7.55 -12.06 -3.53
CA ILE A 217 7.02 -10.70 -3.36
C ILE A 217 8.08 -9.72 -2.89
N GLY A 218 8.91 -10.11 -1.92
CA GLY A 218 10.03 -9.27 -1.49
C GLY A 218 10.97 -8.93 -2.64
N THR A 219 11.26 -9.88 -3.54
CA THR A 219 12.14 -9.67 -4.70
C THR A 219 11.46 -8.89 -5.83
N ALA A 220 10.15 -9.03 -5.98
CA ALA A 220 9.32 -8.35 -6.97
C ALA A 220 8.81 -6.98 -6.50
N CYS A 221 9.06 -6.58 -5.25
CA CYS A 221 8.65 -5.28 -4.73
C CYS A 221 9.61 -4.17 -5.16
N LYS A 222 9.72 -3.97 -6.47
CA LYS A 222 10.58 -2.96 -7.10
C LYS A 222 9.86 -2.24 -8.23
N ALA A 223 10.18 -0.98 -8.44
CA ALA A 223 9.51 -0.18 -9.45
C ALA A 223 9.78 -0.68 -10.88
N ALA A 224 10.92 -1.31 -11.16
CA ALA A 224 11.22 -1.87 -12.49
C ALA A 224 10.24 -2.96 -12.93
N THR A 225 9.78 -3.81 -11.99
CA THR A 225 8.77 -4.84 -12.26
C THR A 225 7.37 -4.26 -12.44
N GLN A 226 7.16 -3.00 -12.01
CA GLN A 226 5.89 -2.30 -12.16
C GLN A 226 5.91 -1.28 -13.32
N GLY A 227 7.09 -0.84 -13.78
CA GLY A 227 7.22 0.23 -14.76
C GLY A 227 7.55 -0.20 -16.19
N THR A 228 7.81 -1.48 -16.45
CA THR A 228 8.32 -1.95 -17.75
C THR A 228 7.27 -2.50 -18.71
N GLY A 229 6.10 -2.89 -18.21
CA GLY A 229 5.07 -3.50 -19.05
C GLY A 229 5.52 -4.66 -19.95
N SER A 230 6.61 -5.36 -19.61
CA SER A 230 7.08 -6.48 -20.41
C SER A 230 6.46 -7.78 -19.90
N ALA A 231 5.64 -8.40 -20.74
CA ALA A 231 4.90 -9.65 -20.51
C ALA A 231 5.77 -10.91 -20.39
N GLY A 232 6.98 -10.80 -19.83
CA GLY A 232 7.88 -11.93 -19.58
C GLY A 232 7.57 -12.70 -18.29
N SER A 233 6.82 -12.12 -17.35
CA SER A 233 6.41 -12.81 -16.12
C SER A 233 4.95 -12.52 -15.78
N THR A 234 4.05 -13.35 -16.30
CA THR A 234 2.64 -13.44 -15.90
C THR A 234 2.45 -13.59 -14.37
N ALA A 235 3.49 -13.97 -13.64
CA ALA A 235 3.49 -14.07 -12.17
C ALA A 235 3.36 -12.72 -11.44
N ASN A 236 3.72 -11.59 -12.08
CA ASN A 236 3.77 -10.26 -11.44
C ASN A 236 2.67 -9.30 -11.90
N THR A 237 1.74 -9.78 -12.73
CA THR A 237 0.60 -9.02 -13.25
C THR A 237 -0.52 -8.99 -12.21
N ILE A 238 -0.82 -7.82 -11.65
CA ILE A 238 -1.75 -7.67 -10.51
C ILE A 238 -3.13 -7.29 -11.01
N LYS A 239 -4.13 -8.11 -10.69
CA LYS A 239 -5.55 -7.67 -10.72
C LYS A 239 -5.78 -6.82 -9.49
N SER A 240 -5.99 -5.51 -9.65
CA SER A 240 -6.32 -4.64 -8.53
C SER A 240 -7.66 -5.07 -7.94
N THR A 241 -7.69 -5.28 -6.62
CA THR A 241 -8.91 -5.65 -5.91
C THR A 241 -9.72 -4.43 -5.50
N GLU A 242 -9.13 -3.23 -5.39
CA GLU A 242 -9.80 -2.00 -4.95
C GLU A 242 -9.09 -0.77 -5.54
N PHE A 243 -9.76 -0.04 -6.43
CA PHE A 243 -9.36 1.32 -6.81
C PHE A 243 -10.09 2.31 -5.89
N TYR A 244 -9.37 2.93 -4.96
CA TYR A 244 -9.94 4.07 -4.24
C TYR A 244 -9.80 5.37 -5.05
N THR A 245 -10.98 5.96 -5.28
CA THR A 245 -11.30 7.35 -5.61
C THR A 245 -10.60 8.01 -6.80
N SER A 246 -11.46 8.35 -7.78
CA SER A 246 -11.44 9.55 -8.64
C SER A 246 -11.24 9.36 -10.14
N TRP A 247 -11.60 8.22 -10.71
CA TRP A 247 -12.03 8.23 -12.11
C TRP A 247 -13.48 8.70 -12.15
N LYS A 248 -13.66 10.01 -12.41
CA LYS A 248 -14.95 10.56 -12.83
C LYS A 248 -14.96 10.47 -14.34
N ASP A 249 -15.72 9.51 -14.89
CA ASP A 249 -15.95 9.46 -16.33
C ASP A 249 -16.57 10.78 -16.78
N VAL A 250 -15.83 11.57 -17.57
CA VAL A 250 -16.42 12.62 -18.38
C VAL A 250 -16.98 11.94 -19.63
N GLN A 251 -18.12 11.27 -19.48
CA GLN A 251 -18.91 10.92 -20.65
C GLN A 251 -19.88 12.08 -20.93
N ALA A 252 -19.49 12.90 -21.91
CA ALA A 252 -20.39 13.81 -22.59
C ALA A 252 -21.66 13.06 -23.01
N GLY A 253 -22.81 13.69 -22.80
CA GLY A 253 -24.11 13.04 -22.83
C GLY A 253 -24.45 12.32 -24.13
N ALA A 254 -25.11 11.18 -23.98
CA ALA A 254 -26.10 10.70 -24.93
C ALA A 254 -27.12 9.86 -24.17
N ASN A 255 -28.32 10.44 -24.05
CA ASN A 255 -29.63 9.81 -23.90
C ASN A 255 -29.70 8.32 -23.53
N GLY A 256 -30.31 8.07 -22.37
CA GLY A 256 -31.70 7.64 -22.38
C GLY A 256 -32.02 6.14 -22.26
N SER A 257 -32.96 5.90 -21.35
CA SER A 257 -33.97 4.83 -21.30
C SER A 257 -33.67 3.52 -20.56
N ASN A 258 -34.32 3.42 -19.39
CA ASN A 258 -35.12 2.32 -18.85
C ASN A 258 -34.62 0.87 -19.03
N SER A 259 -34.34 0.21 -17.91
CA SER A 259 -35.36 -0.55 -17.16
C SER A 259 -34.90 -0.80 -15.73
#